data_AF-A0A6D1AE01-F1
#
_entry.id   AF-A0A6D1AE01-F1
#
_cell.length_a   1.000
_cell.length_b   1.000
_cell.length_c   1.000
_cell.angle_alpha   90.00
_cell.angle_beta   90.00
_cell.angle_gamma   90.00
#
_symmetry.space_group_name_H-M   'P 1'
#
loop_
_entity.id
_entity.type
_entity.pdbx_description
1 polymer ?
#
loop_
_entity_poly.entity_id
_entity_poly.type
_entity_poly.pdbx_seq_one_letter_code
_entity_poly.pdbx_strand_id
1 'polypeptide(L)'
;GRFATSDLNDLYRRVINRNNRLKRLLDLGAPSIIVQNEKRMLQEAVDALIDNGRRGRPVTGPGNRPLKSLSHMLKGKQGRFRQNLLGKRVDYS
;
A
#
# COMPACT_ATOMS: atom_id res chain seq x y z
N GLY A 1 -1.82 2.90 25.16
CA GLY A 1 -0.51 2.68 24.52
C GLY A 1 -0.57 3.11 23.06
N ARG A 2 0.49 3.72 22.51
CA ARG A 2 0.56 4.08 21.07
C ARG A 2 1.03 2.87 20.26
N PHE A 3 0.26 2.47 19.25
CA PHE A 3 0.63 1.38 18.34
C PHE A 3 1.34 1.94 17.12
N ALA A 4 2.53 1.43 16.82
CA ALA A 4 3.22 1.68 15.56
C ALA A 4 2.91 0.53 14.59
N THR A 5 2.31 0.83 13.45
CA THR A 5 2.01 -0.17 12.41
C THR A 5 2.86 0.06 11.17
N SER A 6 3.17 -1.01 10.44
CA SER A 6 3.87 -0.93 9.17
C SER A 6 3.03 -0.19 8.13
N ASP A 7 3.66 0.58 7.25
CA ASP A 7 3.03 1.27 6.11
C ASP A 7 2.21 0.30 5.24
N LEU A 8 2.65 -0.96 5.14
CA LEU A 8 1.92 -2.01 4.43
C LEU A 8 0.52 -2.21 4.98
N ASN A 9 0.34 -2.12 6.29
CA ASN A 9 -0.97 -2.35 6.91
C ASN A 9 -1.97 -1.28 6.44
N ASP A 10 -1.52 -0.04 6.28
CA ASP A 10 -2.38 1.03 5.79
C ASP A 10 -2.72 0.87 4.30
N LEU A 11 -1.76 0.38 3.49
CA LEU A 11 -2.00 0.05 2.09
C LEU A 11 -2.99 -1.12 1.94
N TYR A 12 -2.82 -2.19 2.73
CA TYR A 12 -3.74 -3.33 2.76
C TYR A 12 -5.14 -2.91 3.24
N ARG A 13 -5.24 -2.13 4.33
CA ARG A 13 -6.54 -1.62 4.82
C ARG A 13 -7.27 -0.83 3.74
N ARG A 14 -6.56 0.01 2.96
CA ARG A 14 -7.17 0.75 1.85
C ARG A 14 -7.74 -0.21 0.79
N VAL A 15 -6.98 -1.21 0.35
CA VAL A 15 -7.45 -2.21 -0.62
C VAL A 15 -8.70 -2.94 -0.10
N ILE A 16 -8.66 -3.43 1.15
CA ILE A 16 -9.79 -4.15 1.76
C ILE A 16 -11.02 -3.26 1.84
N ASN A 17 -10.88 -2.02 2.29
CA ASN A 17 -11.99 -1.08 2.40
C ASN A 17 -12.62 -0.75 1.05
N ARG A 18 -11.80 -0.55 0.00
CA ARG A 18 -12.28 -0.32 -1.37
C ARG A 18 -12.99 -1.53 -1.93
N ASN A 19 -12.45 -2.74 -1.74
CA ASN A 19 -13.05 -3.97 -2.21
C ASN A 19 -14.41 -4.24 -1.52
N ASN A 20 -14.46 -4.06 -0.20
CA ASN A 20 -15.70 -4.24 0.57
C ASN A 20 -16.77 -3.20 0.19
N ARG A 21 -16.37 -1.99 -0.19
CA ARG A 21 -17.28 -0.96 -0.70
C ARG A 21 -17.77 -1.30 -2.10
N LEU A 22 -16.89 -1.73 -2.99
CA LEU A 22 -17.25 -2.16 -4.34
C LEU A 22 -18.27 -3.30 -4.30
N LYS A 23 -18.04 -4.31 -3.45
CA LYS A 23 -18.99 -5.43 -3.27
C LYS A 23 -20.38 -4.94 -2.87
N ARG A 24 -20.46 -4.07 -1.85
CA ARG A 24 -21.73 -3.46 -1.41
C ARG A 24 -22.42 -2.65 -2.51
N LEU A 25 -21.67 -1.90 -3.32
CA LEU A 25 -22.23 -1.11 -4.42
C LEU A 25 -22.84 -2.00 -5.51
N LEU A 26 -22.22 -3.15 -5.78
CA LEU A 26 -22.77 -4.13 -6.72
C LEU A 26 -24.04 -4.77 -6.16
N ASP A 27 -24.03 -5.16 -4.88
CA ASP A 27 -25.20 -5.76 -4.21
C ASP A 27 -26.41 -4.82 -4.17
N LEU A 28 -26.18 -3.51 -4.02
CA LEU A 28 -27.23 -2.48 -4.01
C LEU A 28 -27.67 -2.03 -5.42
N GLY A 29 -27.08 -2.57 -6.48
CA GLY A 29 -27.40 -2.14 -7.86
C GLY A 29 -27.05 -0.67 -8.12
N ALA A 30 -25.97 -0.16 -7.52
CA ALA A 30 -25.58 1.24 -7.68
C ALA A 30 -25.32 1.59 -9.16
N PRO A 31 -25.58 2.84 -9.59
CA PRO A 31 -25.33 3.28 -10.95
C PRO A 31 -23.92 2.96 -11.45
N SER A 32 -23.80 2.66 -12.74
CA SER A 32 -22.55 2.24 -13.39
C SER A 32 -21.39 3.21 -13.17
N ILE A 33 -21.66 4.52 -13.15
CA ILE A 33 -20.66 5.57 -12.90
C ILE A 33 -20.01 5.41 -11.52
N ILE A 34 -20.82 5.13 -10.48
CA ILE A 34 -20.33 4.95 -9.12
C ILE A 34 -19.49 3.68 -9.02
N VAL A 35 -19.96 2.58 -9.63
CA VAL A 35 -19.25 1.30 -9.68
C VAL A 35 -17.93 1.43 -10.43
N GLN A 36 -17.89 2.14 -11.57
CA GLN A 36 -16.68 2.38 -12.34
C GLN A 36 -15.66 3.21 -11.56
N ASN A 37 -16.11 4.25 -10.84
CA ASN A 37 -15.22 5.04 -10.01
C ASN A 37 -14.66 4.22 -8.83
N GLU A 38 -15.46 3.35 -8.19
CA GLU A 38 -14.95 2.49 -7.12
C GLU A 38 -13.98 1.42 -7.64
N LYS A 39 -14.23 0.86 -8.83
CA LYS A 39 -13.26 -0.02 -9.53
C LYS A 39 -11.94 0.71 -9.80
N ARG A 40 -11.99 1.96 -10.28
CA ARG A 40 -10.79 2.80 -10.48
C ARG A 40 -10.06 3.05 -9.16
N MET A 41 -10.77 3.41 -8.09
CA MET A 41 -10.19 3.63 -6.77
C MET A 41 -9.56 2.35 -6.17
N LEU A 42 -10.17 1.19 -6.40
CA LEU A 42 -9.61 -0.10 -6.01
C LEU A 42 -8.32 -0.39 -6.77
N GLN A 43 -8.29 -0.14 -8.08
CA GLN A 43 -7.08 -0.30 -8.89
C GLN A 43 -5.94 0.57 -8.36
N GLU A 44 -6.20 1.86 -8.07
CA GLU A 44 -5.20 2.77 -7.52
C GLU A 44 -4.68 2.33 -6.14
N ALA A 45 -5.55 1.74 -5.31
CA ALA A 45 -5.14 1.19 -4.02
C ALA A 45 -4.23 -0.03 -4.17
N VAL A 46 -4.50 -0.91 -5.14
CA VAL A 46 -3.65 -2.08 -5.44
C VAL A 46 -2.32 -1.64 -6.04
N ASP A 47 -2.33 -0.67 -6.96
CA ASP A 47 -1.12 -0.10 -7.54
C ASP A 47 -0.22 0.50 -6.45
N ALA A 48 -0.79 1.23 -5.50
CA ALA A 48 -0.05 1.77 -4.36
C ALA A 48 0.51 0.68 -3.42
N LEU A 49 -0.21 -0.43 -3.21
CA LEU A 49 0.27 -1.56 -2.41
C LEU A 49 1.52 -2.21 -3.03
N ILE A 50 1.51 -2.37 -4.36
CA ILE A 50 2.62 -3.00 -5.09
C ILE A 50 3.78 -2.02 -5.26
N ASP A 51 3.53 -0.86 -5.85
CA ASP A 51 4.54 0.13 -6.20
C ASP A 51 4.02 1.57 -6.06
N ASN A 52 4.03 2.06 -4.82
CA ASN A 52 3.52 3.39 -4.48
C ASN A 52 4.35 4.50 -5.14
N GLY A 53 3.72 5.32 -5.97
CA GLY A 53 4.38 6.43 -6.68
C GLY A 53 4.92 6.06 -8.06
N ARG A 54 4.75 4.81 -8.54
CA ARG A 54 5.04 4.47 -9.94
C ARG A 54 4.08 5.14 -10.93
N ARG A 55 2.83 5.34 -10.52
CA ARG A 55 1.79 6.05 -11.27
C ARG A 55 1.17 7.13 -10.41
N GLY A 56 1.23 8.37 -10.86
CA GLY A 56 0.62 9.52 -10.19
C GLY A 56 1.30 9.90 -8.87
N ARG A 57 0.57 10.65 -8.03
CA ARG A 57 1.07 11.09 -6.72
C ARG A 57 1.05 9.91 -5.74
N PRO A 58 2.13 9.68 -4.97
CA PRO A 58 2.19 8.58 -4.02
C PRO A 58 1.17 8.78 -2.90
N VAL A 59 0.64 7.67 -2.41
CA VAL A 59 -0.20 7.66 -1.21
C VAL A 59 0.67 8.03 0.00
N THR A 60 0.26 9.10 0.68
CA THR A 60 0.94 9.62 1.87
C THR A 60 0.22 9.19 3.16
N GLY A 61 1.01 9.01 4.20
CA GLY A 61 0.56 8.82 5.58
C GLY A 61 0.65 10.11 6.40
N PRO A 62 0.63 10.00 7.74
CA PRO A 62 0.82 11.15 8.63
C PRO A 62 2.12 11.91 8.33
N GLY A 63 2.06 13.24 8.37
CA GLY A 63 3.20 14.10 8.06
C GLY A 63 3.60 14.12 6.57
N ASN A 64 2.66 13.81 5.66
CA ASN A 64 2.87 13.78 4.21
C ASN A 64 3.99 12.83 3.73
N ARG A 65 4.42 11.89 4.59
CA ARG A 65 5.43 10.90 4.22
C ARG A 65 4.82 9.87 3.27
N PRO A 66 5.44 9.57 2.12
CA PRO A 66 4.96 8.50 1.24
C PRO A 66 5.07 7.15 1.95
N LEU A 67 4.02 6.35 1.85
CA LEU A 67 3.98 5.00 2.41
C LEU A 67 4.90 4.07 1.62
N LYS A 68 5.67 3.24 2.31
CA LYS A 68 6.53 2.23 1.65
C LYS A 68 5.68 1.04 1.17
N SER A 69 5.71 0.79 -0.13
CA SER A 69 5.05 -0.36 -0.77
C SER A 69 5.90 -1.63 -0.74
N LEU A 70 5.34 -2.74 -1.22
CA LEU A 70 6.07 -4.02 -1.34
C LEU A 70 7.36 -3.89 -2.17
N SER A 71 7.29 -3.18 -3.30
CA SER A 71 8.47 -2.94 -4.15
C SER A 71 9.57 -2.16 -3.42
N HIS A 72 9.20 -1.19 -2.59
CA HIS A 72 10.15 -0.41 -1.79
C HIS A 72 10.85 -1.23 -0.70
N MET A 73 10.23 -2.32 -0.23
CA MET A 73 10.86 -3.20 0.74
C MET A 73 11.97 -4.05 0.11
N LEU A 74 11.90 -4.30 -1.19
CA LEU A 74 12.89 -5.10 -1.91
C LEU A 74 14.00 -4.24 -2.50
N LYS A 75 13.66 -3.07 -3.03
CA LYS A 75 14.59 -2.20 -3.79
C LYS A 75 15.34 -1.20 -2.89
N GLY A 76 16.44 -0.67 -3.41
CA GLY A 76 17.21 0.42 -2.78
C GLY A 76 18.21 -0.03 -1.72
N LYS A 77 18.98 0.92 -1.18
CA LYS A 77 20.03 0.66 -0.16
C LYS A 77 19.45 0.05 1.12
N GLN A 78 18.26 0.51 1.53
CA GLN A 78 17.53 0.04 2.72
C GLN A 78 16.56 -1.12 2.38
N GLY A 79 16.65 -1.67 1.17
CA GLY A 79 15.84 -2.81 0.76
C GLY A 79 16.42 -4.12 1.29
N ARG A 80 15.57 -5.15 1.35
CA ARG A 80 15.92 -6.48 1.88
C ARG A 80 17.17 -7.07 1.24
N PHE A 81 17.33 -6.97 -0.08
CA PHE A 81 18.49 -7.54 -0.76
C PHE A 81 19.80 -6.93 -0.27
N ARG A 82 19.89 -5.60 -0.19
CA ARG A 82 21.16 -4.93 0.12
C ARG A 82 21.43 -4.87 1.62
N GLN A 83 20.41 -4.63 2.43
CA GLN A 83 20.60 -4.41 3.87
C GLN A 83 20.49 -5.67 4.71
N ASN A 84 19.75 -6.68 4.26
CA ASN A 84 19.47 -7.87 5.07
C ASN A 84 20.08 -9.14 4.50
N LEU A 85 20.39 -9.19 3.20
CA LEU A 85 20.99 -10.38 2.59
C LEU A 85 22.50 -10.23 2.37
N LEU A 86 22.96 -9.08 1.89
CA LEU A 86 24.39 -8.83 1.63
C LEU A 86 25.18 -8.36 2.86
N GLY A 87 24.50 -7.78 3.84
CA GLY A 87 25.08 -7.42 5.13
C GLY A 87 24.12 -7.84 6.23
N LYS A 88 24.64 -8.38 7.32
CA LYS A 88 23.86 -8.69 8.53
C LYS A 88 24.65 -8.26 9.75
N ARG A 89 23.94 -7.91 10.82
CA ARG A 89 24.57 -7.77 12.14
C ARG A 89 25.00 -9.16 12.59
N VAL A 90 26.21 -9.24 13.11
CA VAL A 90 26.78 -10.45 13.71
C VAL A 90 27.04 -10.18 15.18
N ASP A 91 26.83 -11.18 16.02
CA ASP A 91 27.21 -11.09 17.42
C ASP A 91 28.74 -11.17 17.55
N TYR A 92 29.30 -10.63 18.64
CA TYR A 92 30.75 -10.55 18.92
C TYR A 92 31.55 -9.75 17.88
N SER A 93 31.20 -8.47 17.72
CA SER A 93 31.92 -7.48 16.90
C SER A 93 33.05 -6.79 17.66
#